data_AF-A0A7V8QG43-F1
#
_entry.id   AF-A0A7V8QG43-F1
#
_cell.length_a   1.000
_cell.length_b   1.000
_cell.length_c   1.000
_cell.angle_alpha   90.00
_cell.angle_beta   90.00
_cell.angle_gamma   90.00
#
_symmetry.space_group_name_H-M   'P 1'
#
loop_
_entity.id
_entity.type
_entity.pdbx_description
1 polymer ?
#
loop_
_entity_poly.entity_id
_entity_poly.type
_entity_poly.pdbx_seq_one_letter_code
_entity_poly.pdbx_strand_id
1 'polypeptide(L)'
;MRAESWRIEINPGEAEIACKPVQRQKSWGLVQYGEQETVHRLLRGYSISLPTVLAHSGFSAIQQQQIVGKLGYLTMPLGIESMPIHDAIRLAELLVEVTIRFTAFLPGQDTILGPIDIAAITRHEGFRWERRKPEFGLTG
;
A
#
# COMPACT_ATOMS: atom_id res chain seq x y z
N MET A 1 13.84 -14.63 -18.44
CA MET A 1 13.86 -14.62 -16.96
C MET A 1 12.70 -13.78 -16.43
N ARG A 2 11.98 -14.25 -15.39
CA ARG A 2 10.91 -13.49 -14.72
C ARG A 2 11.51 -12.84 -13.48
N ALA A 3 11.19 -11.57 -13.23
CA ALA A 3 11.62 -10.89 -12.01
C ALA A 3 10.90 -11.51 -10.80
N GLU A 4 11.67 -11.82 -9.75
CA GLU A 4 11.19 -12.31 -8.46
C GLU A 4 11.24 -11.15 -7.46
N SER A 5 10.23 -11.07 -6.60
CA SER A 5 10.14 -10.03 -5.57
C SER A 5 10.15 -10.70 -4.21
N TRP A 6 10.99 -10.19 -3.31
CA TRP A 6 11.20 -10.73 -1.97
C TRP A 6 10.91 -9.63 -0.95
N ARG A 7 10.21 -9.97 0.13
CA ARG A 7 9.99 -9.10 1.27
C ARG A 7 10.87 -9.56 2.40
N ILE A 8 11.66 -8.63 2.93
CA ILE A 8 12.50 -8.83 4.09
C ILE A 8 11.86 -8.03 5.22
N GLU A 9 11.45 -8.72 6.28
CA GLU A 9 10.93 -8.11 7.51
C GLU A 9 12.04 -8.14 8.56
N ILE A 10 12.36 -6.97 9.13
CA ILE A 10 13.34 -6.84 10.20
C ILE A 10 12.58 -6.35 11.43
N ASN A 11 12.35 -7.26 12.38
CA ASN A 11 11.66 -6.95 13.62
C ASN A 11 12.69 -6.74 14.74
N PRO A 12 12.69 -5.57 15.42
CA PRO A 12 13.57 -5.33 16.54
C PRO A 12 13.37 -6.39 17.64
N GLY A 13 14.43 -7.13 17.98
CA GLY A 13 14.39 -8.17 19.02
C GLY A 13 14.17 -9.60 18.51
N GLU A 14 13.92 -9.80 17.22
CA GLU A 14 13.93 -11.12 16.59
C GLU A 14 15.32 -11.39 15.97
N ALA A 15 15.92 -12.54 16.30
CA ALA A 15 17.23 -12.93 15.77
C ALA A 15 17.17 -13.39 14.31
N GLU A 16 15.99 -13.80 13.83
CA GLU A 16 15.78 -14.30 12.48
C GLU A 16 15.13 -13.24 11.59
N ILE A 17 15.76 -13.00 10.44
CA ILE A 17 15.19 -12.16 9.38
C ILE A 17 14.19 -12.99 8.59
N ALA A 18 12.90 -12.64 8.66
CA ALA A 18 11.89 -13.31 7.87
C ALA A 18 11.97 -12.84 6.41
N CYS A 19 12.39 -13.73 5.52
CA CYS A 19 12.35 -13.53 4.08
C CYS A 19 11.15 -14.26 3.48
N LYS A 20 10.16 -13.50 2.99
CA LYS A 20 8.93 -14.04 2.40
C LYS A 20 8.91 -13.70 0.91
N PRO A 21 8.71 -14.67 0.01
CA PRO A 21 8.48 -14.33 -1.40
C PRO A 21 7.22 -13.45 -1.47
N VAL A 22 7.32 -12.30 -2.15
CA VAL A 22 6.14 -11.50 -2.46
C VAL A 22 5.38 -12.29 -3.52
N GLN A 23 4.32 -12.95 -3.09
CA GLN A 23 3.55 -13.82 -3.95
C GLN A 23 2.95 -12.97 -5.06
N ARG A 24 3.49 -13.14 -6.28
CA ARG A 24 2.95 -12.49 -7.46
C ARG A 24 1.50 -12.96 -7.60
N GLN A 25 0.55 -12.06 -7.43
CA GLN A 25 -0.83 -12.37 -7.78
C GLN A 25 -0.83 -12.85 -9.24
N LYS A 26 -1.72 -13.79 -9.59
CA LYS A 26 -1.86 -14.22 -10.99
C LYS A 26 -2.22 -13.06 -11.93
N SER A 27 -2.62 -11.92 -11.36
CA SER A 27 -2.94 -10.64 -11.98
C SER A 27 -2.03 -9.50 -11.50
N TRP A 28 -2.12 -8.36 -12.17
CA TRP A 28 -1.67 -7.06 -11.65
C TRP A 28 -2.39 -6.68 -10.35
N GLY A 29 -1.83 -5.75 -9.59
CA GLY A 29 -2.48 -5.23 -8.38
C GLY A 29 -1.68 -4.13 -7.68
N LEU A 30 -2.32 -3.48 -6.72
CA LEU A 30 -1.72 -2.53 -5.81
C LEU A 30 -1.40 -3.22 -4.48
N VAL A 31 -0.22 -2.97 -3.95
CA VAL A 31 0.18 -3.40 -2.61
C VAL A 31 0.63 -2.17 -1.81
N GLN A 32 0.19 -2.09 -0.56
CA GLN A 32 0.47 -0.97 0.33
C GLN A 32 1.02 -1.47 1.66
N TYR A 33 1.98 -0.73 2.20
CA TYR A 33 2.59 -0.96 3.51
C TYR A 33 2.60 0.37 4.30
N GLY A 34 2.75 0.29 5.62
CA GLY A 34 2.66 1.47 6.50
C GLY A 34 1.20 1.82 6.82
N GLU A 35 0.84 3.10 6.78
CA GLU A 35 -0.55 3.52 6.93
C GLU A 35 -1.40 3.00 5.78
N GLN A 36 -2.45 2.25 6.11
CA GLN A 36 -3.31 1.59 5.12
C GLN A 36 -4.74 2.14 5.11
N GLU A 37 -5.16 2.79 6.19
CA GLU A 37 -6.58 3.11 6.41
C GLU A 37 -7.17 4.02 5.32
N THR A 38 -6.46 5.09 4.95
CA THR A 38 -6.92 6.07 3.96
C THR A 38 -7.15 5.44 2.59
N VAL A 39 -6.14 4.74 2.08
CA VAL A 39 -6.20 4.13 0.74
C VAL A 39 -7.14 2.93 0.75
N HIS A 40 -7.23 2.17 1.84
CA HIS A 40 -8.21 1.09 1.95
C HIS A 40 -9.63 1.63 1.87
N ARG A 41 -9.95 2.74 2.55
CA ARG A 41 -11.25 3.41 2.42
C ARG A 41 -11.52 3.89 1.00
N LEU A 42 -10.52 4.52 0.38
CA LEU A 42 -10.64 5.03 -0.99
C LEU A 42 -10.91 3.89 -1.99
N LEU A 43 -10.18 2.78 -1.87
CA LEU A 43 -10.24 1.68 -2.83
C LEU A 43 -11.34 0.68 -2.55
N ARG A 44 -11.63 0.38 -1.28
CA ARG A 44 -12.59 -0.67 -0.87
C ARG A 44 -13.92 -0.11 -0.41
N GLY A 45 -14.02 1.19 -0.14
CA GLY A 45 -15.24 1.85 0.32
C GLY A 45 -15.52 1.70 1.82
N TYR A 46 -14.62 1.08 2.59
CA TYR A 46 -14.79 0.87 4.04
C TYR A 46 -13.45 0.85 4.79
N SER A 47 -13.51 0.87 6.12
CA SER A 47 -12.34 0.88 7.03
C SER A 47 -11.65 -0.48 7.12
N ILE A 48 -10.32 -0.52 7.33
CA ILE A 48 -9.63 -1.77 7.66
C ILE A 48 -10.15 -2.41 8.95
N SER A 49 -10.76 -1.62 9.84
CA SER A 49 -11.33 -2.07 11.11
C SER A 49 -12.71 -2.73 10.98
N LEU A 50 -13.31 -2.77 9.78
CA LEU A 50 -14.64 -3.33 9.60
C LEU A 50 -14.79 -4.77 10.11
N PRO A 51 -13.86 -5.72 9.83
CA PRO A 51 -13.97 -7.08 10.36
C PRO A 51 -14.04 -7.10 11.90
N THR A 52 -13.23 -6.27 12.56
CA THR A 52 -13.23 -6.10 14.02
C THR A 52 -14.56 -5.55 14.52
N VAL A 53 -15.15 -4.55 13.84
CA VAL A 53 -16.47 -4.01 14.22
C VAL A 53 -17.57 -5.06 14.06
N LEU A 54 -17.55 -5.85 12.99
CA LEU A 54 -18.52 -6.93 12.78
C LEU A 54 -18.39 -8.01 13.87
N ALA A 55 -17.17 -8.38 14.25
CA ALA A 55 -16.93 -9.32 15.33
C ALA A 55 -17.51 -8.81 16.67
N HIS A 56 -17.24 -7.56 17.03
CA HIS A 56 -17.79 -6.95 18.26
C HIS A 56 -19.32 -6.78 18.21
N SER A 57 -19.90 -6.72 17.03
CA SER A 57 -21.35 -6.65 16.83
C SER A 57 -22.05 -8.01 16.88
N GLY A 58 -21.32 -9.10 17.17
CA GLY A 58 -21.88 -10.44 17.35
C GLY A 58 -22.03 -11.26 16.06
N PHE A 59 -21.49 -10.80 14.94
CA PHE A 59 -21.49 -11.60 13.71
C PHE A 59 -20.49 -12.76 13.82
N SER A 60 -20.91 -13.96 13.41
CA SER A 60 -20.02 -15.12 13.31
C SER A 60 -18.94 -14.92 12.23
N ALA A 61 -17.83 -15.65 12.33
CA ALA A 61 -16.74 -15.57 11.34
C ALA A 61 -17.21 -15.85 9.89
N ILE A 62 -18.16 -16.77 9.72
CA ILE A 62 -18.75 -17.07 8.40
C ILE A 62 -19.54 -15.87 7.87
N GLN A 63 -20.37 -15.23 8.70
CA GLN A 63 -21.12 -14.05 8.31
C GLN A 63 -20.20 -12.88 7.98
N GLN A 64 -19.14 -12.68 8.77
CA GLN A 64 -18.13 -11.66 8.49
C GLN A 64 -17.49 -11.87 7.12
N GLN A 65 -17.07 -13.09 6.81
CA GLN A 65 -16.48 -13.42 5.50
C GLN A 65 -17.49 -13.19 4.36
N GLN A 66 -18.75 -13.54 4.55
CA GLN A 66 -19.81 -13.31 3.55
C GLN A 66 -20.06 -11.82 3.31
N ILE A 67 -20.10 -11.00 4.36
CA ILE A 67 -20.28 -9.55 4.26
C ILE A 67 -19.07 -8.95 3.53
N VAL A 68 -17.86 -9.22 4.01
CA VAL A 68 -16.62 -8.69 3.40
C VAL A 68 -16.50 -9.11 1.94
N GLY A 69 -16.85 -10.36 1.60
CA GLY A 69 -16.88 -10.83 0.21
C GLY A 69 -17.84 -10.02 -0.68
N LYS A 70 -19.01 -9.65 -0.16
CA LYS A 70 -19.97 -8.79 -0.90
C LYS A 70 -19.50 -7.34 -1.00
N LEU A 71 -18.74 -6.83 -0.04
CA LEU A 71 -18.19 -5.47 -0.13
C LEU A 71 -17.18 -5.30 -1.27
N GLY A 72 -16.77 -6.39 -1.93
CA GLY A 72 -16.06 -6.33 -3.21
C GLY A 72 -16.77 -5.44 -4.24
N TYR A 73 -18.10 -5.35 -4.22
CA TYR A 73 -18.88 -4.46 -5.10
C TYR A 73 -18.66 -2.96 -4.85
N LEU A 74 -18.12 -2.59 -3.69
CA LEU A 74 -17.74 -1.21 -3.38
C LEU A 74 -16.33 -0.86 -3.88
N THR A 75 -15.59 -1.82 -4.41
CA THR A 75 -14.21 -1.60 -4.82
C THR A 75 -14.16 -0.64 -6.01
N MET A 76 -13.42 0.47 -5.85
CA MET A 76 -13.11 1.37 -6.94
C MET A 76 -11.99 0.76 -7.79
N PRO A 77 -12.19 0.53 -9.10
CA PRO A 77 -11.18 -0.06 -9.96
C PRO A 77 -10.12 1.00 -10.32
N LEU A 78 -9.20 1.28 -9.40
CA LEU A 78 -8.02 2.08 -9.70
C LEU A 78 -6.94 1.20 -10.33
N GLY A 79 -6.68 1.46 -11.61
CA GLY A 79 -5.66 0.79 -12.40
C GLY A 79 -6.17 -0.38 -13.22
N ILE A 80 -5.34 -0.80 -14.17
CA ILE A 80 -5.57 -1.92 -15.09
C ILE A 80 -4.22 -2.58 -15.42
N GLU A 81 -4.25 -3.83 -15.88
CA GLU A 81 -3.03 -4.59 -16.22
C GLU A 81 -2.15 -3.89 -17.25
N SER A 82 -2.78 -3.27 -18.24
CA SER A 82 -2.15 -2.60 -19.36
C SER A 82 -1.83 -1.13 -19.08
N MET A 83 -1.88 -0.69 -17.82
CA MET A 83 -1.60 0.69 -17.44
C MET A 83 -0.16 1.06 -17.83
N PRO A 84 0.05 2.15 -18.61
CA PRO A 84 1.38 2.65 -18.89
C PRO A 84 2.15 2.95 -17.60
N ILE A 85 3.47 2.71 -17.59
CA ILE A 85 4.29 2.87 -16.38
C ILE A 85 4.20 4.29 -15.79
N HIS A 86 4.11 5.33 -16.63
CA HIS A 86 3.94 6.71 -16.17
C HIS A 86 2.60 6.97 -15.48
N ASP A 87 1.55 6.25 -15.86
CA ASP A 87 0.24 6.36 -15.20
C ASP A 87 0.23 5.59 -13.88
N ALA A 88 0.94 4.45 -13.82
CA ALA A 88 1.14 3.71 -12.57
C ALA A 88 1.96 4.53 -11.55
N ILE A 89 3.00 5.22 -12.01
CA ILE A 89 3.79 6.16 -11.19
C ILE A 89 2.90 7.29 -10.64
N ARG A 90 2.10 7.93 -11.50
CA ARG A 90 1.19 9.01 -11.10
C ARG A 90 0.10 8.53 -10.13
N LEU A 91 -0.41 7.31 -10.33
CA LEU A 91 -1.36 6.71 -9.41
C LEU A 91 -0.72 6.43 -8.05
N ALA A 92 0.49 5.88 -8.02
CA ALA A 92 1.22 5.64 -6.77
C ALA A 92 1.47 6.95 -6.01
N GLU A 93 1.89 8.00 -6.72
CA GLU A 93 2.07 9.33 -6.16
C GLU A 93 0.77 9.88 -5.54
N LEU A 94 -0.34 9.84 -6.29
CA LEU A 94 -1.66 10.27 -5.82
C LEU A 94 -2.05 9.58 -4.51
N LEU A 95 -1.88 8.26 -4.43
CA LEU A 95 -2.27 7.49 -3.24
C LEU A 95 -1.44 7.87 -2.01
N VAL A 96 -0.14 8.14 -2.19
CA VAL A 96 0.72 8.61 -1.09
C VAL A 96 0.35 10.04 -0.69
N GLU A 97 0.12 10.94 -1.65
CA GLU A 97 -0.31 12.32 -1.35
C GLU A 97 -1.65 12.37 -0.60
N VAL A 98 -2.63 11.57 -1.04
CA VAL A 98 -3.92 11.45 -0.35
C VAL A 98 -3.71 10.97 1.08
N THR A 99 -2.82 10.00 1.28
CA THR A 99 -2.48 9.50 2.62
C THR A 99 -1.88 10.60 3.49
N ILE A 100 -0.83 11.30 3.01
CA ILE A 100 -0.18 12.42 3.72
C ILE A 100 -1.23 13.48 4.12
N ARG A 101 -2.06 13.91 3.16
CA ARG A 101 -3.06 14.96 3.41
C ARG A 101 -4.13 14.51 4.37
N PHE A 102 -4.56 13.25 4.31
CA PHE A 102 -5.58 12.71 5.19
C PHE A 102 -5.06 12.56 6.62
N THR A 103 -3.86 12.03 6.80
CA THR A 103 -3.28 11.78 8.12
C THR A 103 -3.03 13.06 8.89
N ALA A 104 -2.75 14.18 8.21
CA ALA A 104 -2.59 15.51 8.83
C ALA A 104 -3.85 16.02 9.56
N PHE A 105 -5.02 15.43 9.31
CA PHE A 105 -6.26 15.74 10.03
C PHE A 105 -6.63 14.72 11.10
N LEU A 106 -5.83 13.66 11.27
CA LEU A 106 -6.09 12.65 12.30
C LEU A 106 -5.53 13.12 13.66
N PRO A 107 -6.21 12.78 14.77
CA PRO A 107 -5.67 13.05 16.09
C PRO A 107 -4.43 12.17 16.33
N GLY A 108 -3.31 12.80 16.70
CA GLY A 108 -2.05 12.10 16.95
C GLY A 108 -0.85 12.87 16.42
N GLN A 109 0.32 12.24 16.44
CA GLN A 109 1.48 12.74 15.70
C GLN A 109 1.38 12.30 14.25
N ASP A 110 1.81 13.16 13.33
CA ASP A 110 1.88 12.83 11.91
C ASP A 110 2.86 11.66 11.69
N THR A 111 2.31 10.49 11.35
CA THR A 111 3.09 9.28 11.10
C THR A 111 3.68 9.25 9.68
N ILE A 112 3.09 10.02 8.76
CA ILE A 112 3.55 10.14 7.38
C ILE A 112 3.68 11.62 7.00
N LEU A 113 4.90 12.00 6.62
CA LEU A 113 5.25 13.33 6.15
C LEU A 113 5.91 13.27 4.76
N GLY A 114 5.73 14.33 3.97
CA GLY A 114 6.50 14.53 2.74
C GLY A 114 7.96 14.93 3.03
N PRO A 115 8.86 14.95 2.02
CA PRO A 115 8.64 14.72 0.58
C PRO A 115 8.49 13.23 0.19
N ILE A 116 8.04 12.92 -1.05
CA ILE A 116 7.83 11.54 -1.54
C ILE A 116 9.00 11.10 -2.44
N ASP A 117 9.53 9.90 -2.19
CA ASP A 117 10.45 9.19 -3.09
C ASP A 117 9.68 8.20 -3.96
N ILE A 118 10.00 8.15 -5.25
CA ILE A 118 9.36 7.25 -6.22
C ILE A 118 10.42 6.56 -7.06
N ALA A 119 10.33 5.24 -7.11
CA ALA A 119 11.15 4.39 -7.98
C ALA A 119 10.28 3.43 -8.78
N ALA A 120 10.71 3.13 -10.01
CA ALA A 120 10.12 2.12 -10.86
C ALA A 120 11.11 0.96 -11.04
N ILE A 121 10.57 -0.26 -11.09
CA ILE A 121 11.35 -1.46 -11.44
C ILE A 121 10.69 -2.12 -12.65
N THR A 122 11.34 -2.06 -13.81
CA THR A 122 10.84 -2.67 -15.05
C THR A 122 11.78 -3.76 -15.56
N ARG A 123 11.28 -4.64 -16.44
CA ARG A 123 12.11 -5.72 -17.02
C ARG A 123 13.31 -5.17 -17.80
N HIS A 124 13.10 -4.08 -18.55
CA HIS A 124 14.09 -3.57 -19.50
C HIS A 124 15.06 -2.59 -18.85
N GLU A 125 14.60 -1.82 -17.88
CA GLU A 125 15.38 -0.73 -17.28
C GLU A 125 15.90 -1.08 -15.88
N GLY A 126 15.42 -2.19 -15.30
CA GLY A 126 15.74 -2.53 -13.91
C GLY A 126 15.17 -1.48 -12.96
N PHE A 127 15.88 -1.23 -11.86
CA PHE A 127 15.52 -0.20 -10.89
C PHE A 127 15.91 1.19 -11.40
N ARG A 128 14.98 2.16 -11.31
CA ARG A 128 15.21 3.57 -11.62
C ARG A 128 14.49 4.47 -10.61
N TRP A 129 15.19 5.50 -10.14
CA TRP A 129 14.56 6.61 -9.43
C TRP A 129 13.81 7.51 -10.41
N GLU A 130 12.51 7.67 -10.21
CA GLU A 130 11.66 8.61 -10.95
C GLU A 130 11.64 9.98 -10.24
N ARG A 131 11.67 9.93 -8.90
CA ARG A 131 11.82 11.09 -8.04
C ARG A 131 12.54 10.68 -6.78
N ARG A 132 13.55 11.45 -6.40
CA ARG A 132 14.25 11.28 -5.13
C ARG A 132 14.34 12.63 -4.43
N LYS A 133 14.04 12.68 -3.14
CA LYS A 133 14.28 13.89 -2.35
C LYS A 133 15.78 14.20 -2.45
N PRO A 134 16.16 15.49 -2.56
CA PRO A 134 17.56 15.86 -2.44
C PRO A 134 18.10 15.29 -1.13
N GLU A 135 19.31 14.73 -1.17
CA GLU A 135 20.01 14.40 0.06
C GLU A 135 20.13 15.72 0.84
N PHE A 136 19.61 15.76 2.08
CA PHE A 136 19.83 16.89 2.96
C PHE A 136 21.33 16.99 3.16
N GLY A 137 21.95 17.94 2.45
CA GLY A 137 23.36 18.23 2.60
C GLY A 137 23.62 18.65 4.04
N LEU A 138 24.53 17.92 4.68
CA LEU A 138 25.45 18.49 5.65
C LEU A 138 26.11 19.72 4.98
N THR A 139 25.49 20.89 5.09
CA THR A 139 26.09 22.16 4.70
C THR A 139 26.53 22.89 5.96
N GLY A 140 27.84 22.94 6.17
CA GLY A 140 28.53 23.87 7.07
C GLY A 140 28.77 23.35 8.47
#